data_AF-A0A8H9H3I4-F1
#
_entry.id   AF-A0A8H9H3I4-F1
#
_cell.length_a   1.000
_cell.length_b   1.000
_cell.length_c   1.000
_cell.angle_alpha   90.00
_cell.angle_beta   90.00
_cell.angle_gamma   90.00
#
_symmetry.space_group_name_H-M   'P 1'
#
loop_
_entity.id
_entity.type
_entity.pdbx_description
1 polymer ?
#
loop_
_entity_poly.entity_id
_entity_poly.type
_entity_poly.pdbx_seq_one_letter_code
_entity_poly.pdbx_strand_id
1 'polypeptide(L)'
;MRGTPRSIAGLVTLSAAVLLSIPMTPAAAATPGDHPPCRARSGPHLAGRDLTRTTLPADLSCADLRGAKLDGLTVRSVLVGADLTGASLKGAHLGYAQMAGASLRKADLSEAELYYADLRGSDLREATMDDSSPYYAHFEGADLSGATMARAKTYDAQFDDAKLVGVDLTDAAAYGADMRRADLRRLKAPKARLYGATFIRTVLRQADLSGAQLYESVMTGADFRGADLTGADLRDVRDARLTGSRGVPRYLPAPGPSCEPGSGQDYRGWDLTSVTDFPDDLSCADLTGAKLDGVDLTGVKLNRAILRDVSAVGASLRSAKGADLRGARLRRAKLGGADLAGADLSRADLSDAALGSAVLTQAKLVGADLRDAELISVTADQADFTGARMDRAYLHSGRYRDAVFRRAVLTDADLSDAGLRGATFEGAEVTGLKQDFAEDIDLSGSSSRLSVGWLVFFGIAGLLGLWIVAGLTTARVRRRRVAREQAAEQAVRFADARRAQEENVTRLGEEIDGLTDRTGDVDWNAVLDAYDAAKEALASAHDMSDLTDVETIVARGRRALTRGR
;
A
#
# COMPACT_ATOMS: atom_id res chain seq x y z
N MET A 1 -0.30 -24.97 39.17
CA MET A 1 0.90 -25.74 39.57
C MET A 1 2.00 -25.46 38.56
N ARG A 2 3.23 -25.28 39.06
CA ARG A 2 4.42 -24.78 38.36
C ARG A 2 4.93 -25.78 37.30
N GLY A 3 5.52 -25.26 36.22
CA GLY A 3 6.36 -26.01 35.30
C GLY A 3 7.18 -25.06 34.43
N THR A 4 8.41 -24.77 34.86
CA THR A 4 9.45 -24.03 34.13
C THR A 4 10.05 -24.87 33.00
N PRO A 5 10.52 -24.28 31.89
CA PRO A 5 11.49 -24.93 31.03
C PRO A 5 12.93 -24.51 31.38
N ARG A 6 13.81 -25.50 31.35
CA ARG A 6 15.24 -25.46 31.69
C ARG A 6 16.06 -24.71 30.65
N SER A 7 17.04 -23.94 31.13
CA SER A 7 18.14 -23.40 30.33
C SER A 7 19.11 -24.51 29.91
N ILE A 8 19.55 -24.50 28.65
CA ILE A 8 20.76 -25.20 28.20
C ILE A 8 21.84 -24.14 28.02
N ALA A 9 22.80 -24.14 28.94
CA ALA A 9 24.06 -23.41 28.82
C ALA A 9 25.04 -24.29 28.05
N GLY A 10 25.45 -23.84 26.86
CA GLY A 10 26.58 -24.40 26.12
C GLY A 10 27.81 -23.53 26.35
N LEU A 11 28.82 -24.09 27.02
CA LEU A 11 30.15 -23.52 27.19
C LEU A 11 30.81 -23.29 25.83
N VAL A 12 31.25 -22.05 25.57
CA VAL A 12 32.37 -21.77 24.67
C VAL A 12 33.42 -21.02 25.47
N THR A 13 34.54 -21.71 25.71
CA THR A 13 35.75 -21.19 26.35
C THR A 13 36.41 -20.16 25.45
N LEU A 14 36.43 -18.89 25.87
CA LEU A 14 37.29 -17.84 25.31
C LEU A 14 38.39 -17.52 26.32
N SER A 15 39.63 -17.75 25.89
CA SER A 15 40.86 -17.42 26.60
C SER A 15 40.92 -15.93 26.93
N ALA A 16 40.97 -15.61 28.22
CA ALA A 16 41.17 -14.26 28.72
C ALA A 16 42.65 -13.84 28.55
N ALA A 17 42.92 -13.05 27.52
CA ALA A 17 44.05 -12.14 27.54
C ALA A 17 43.65 -10.91 28.36
N VAL A 18 44.31 -10.73 29.51
CA VAL A 18 44.14 -9.61 30.42
C VAL A 18 44.59 -8.32 29.72
N LEU A 19 43.64 -7.58 29.16
CA LEU A 19 43.81 -6.16 28.86
C LEU A 19 43.36 -5.40 30.11
N LEU A 20 44.33 -4.70 30.72
CA LEU A 20 44.11 -3.73 31.78
C LEU A 20 43.04 -2.72 31.34
N SER A 21 41.84 -2.87 31.89
CA SER A 21 40.78 -1.89 31.84
C SER A 21 41.17 -0.68 32.69
N ILE A 22 41.77 0.31 32.04
CA ILE A 22 41.75 1.68 32.57
C ILE A 22 40.28 2.14 32.46
N PRO A 23 39.62 2.53 33.55
CA PRO A 23 38.31 3.16 33.46
C PRO A 23 38.51 4.53 32.82
N MET A 24 38.35 4.62 31.50
CA MET A 24 38.11 5.92 30.88
C MET A 24 36.73 6.36 31.31
N THR A 25 36.71 7.31 32.23
CA THR A 25 35.55 8.15 32.48
C THR A 25 35.00 8.62 31.13
N PRO A 26 33.68 8.63 30.91
CA PRO A 26 33.13 9.28 29.72
C PRO A 26 33.57 10.73 29.78
N ALA A 27 34.45 11.11 28.86
CA ALA A 27 34.78 12.51 28.63
C ALA A 27 33.43 13.19 28.35
N ALA A 28 33.09 14.16 29.21
CA ALA A 28 31.89 14.95 29.05
C ALA A 28 31.81 15.43 27.60
N ALA A 29 30.66 15.21 26.96
CA ALA A 29 30.38 15.67 25.62
C ALA A 29 30.63 17.18 25.55
N ALA A 30 31.81 17.57 25.05
CA ALA A 30 32.13 18.96 24.76
C ALA A 30 31.10 19.45 23.73
N THR A 31 30.40 20.54 24.06
CA THR A 31 29.39 21.11 23.16
C THR A 31 30.07 21.72 21.93
N PRO A 32 29.39 21.85 20.77
CA PRO A 32 29.93 22.59 19.65
C PRO A 32 30.08 24.07 20.07
N GLY A 33 31.29 24.45 20.49
CA GLY A 33 31.57 25.79 21.03
C GLY A 33 32.73 25.89 22.04
N ASP A 34 33.17 24.78 22.64
CA ASP A 34 34.17 24.84 23.74
C ASP A 34 35.65 24.92 23.30
N HIS A 35 35.92 24.92 21.99
CA HIS A 35 37.27 25.18 21.46
C HIS A 35 37.35 26.61 20.91
N PRO A 36 38.24 27.48 21.44
CA PRO A 36 38.40 28.83 20.93
C PRO A 36 38.76 28.78 19.43
N PRO A 37 38.18 29.66 18.59
CA PRO A 37 38.45 29.65 17.15
C PRO A 37 39.95 29.79 16.91
N CYS A 38 40.50 28.90 16.09
CA CYS A 38 41.91 28.90 15.73
C CYS A 38 42.36 30.29 15.29
N ARG A 39 43.41 30.80 15.94
CA ARG A 39 44.07 32.02 15.45
C ARG A 39 44.85 31.65 14.21
N ALA A 40 44.75 32.46 13.15
CA ALA A 40 45.49 32.20 11.92
C ALA A 40 46.98 32.00 12.23
N ARG A 41 47.56 30.89 11.74
CA ARG A 41 48.97 30.48 11.93
C ARG A 41 49.39 30.10 13.36
N SER A 42 48.45 29.72 14.24
CA SER A 42 48.82 29.23 15.58
C SER A 42 49.36 27.80 15.60
N GLY A 43 49.05 27.00 14.58
CA GLY A 43 49.51 25.62 14.45
C GLY A 43 50.65 25.43 13.44
N PRO A 44 51.15 24.19 13.30
CA PRO A 44 52.22 23.83 12.35
C PRO A 44 51.88 24.16 10.89
N HIS A 45 52.87 24.62 10.12
CA HIS A 45 52.74 24.89 8.68
C HIS A 45 53.25 23.72 7.84
N LEU A 46 52.33 22.93 7.29
CA LEU A 46 52.58 21.69 6.56
C LEU A 46 51.90 21.65 5.18
N ALA A 47 51.36 22.78 4.72
CA ALA A 47 50.68 22.90 3.44
C ALA A 47 51.52 22.36 2.26
N GLY A 48 50.86 21.61 1.37
CA GLY A 48 51.43 21.03 0.15
C GLY A 48 52.49 19.95 0.36
N ARG A 49 52.79 19.55 1.60
CA ARG A 49 53.83 18.54 1.88
C ARG A 49 53.31 17.12 1.67
N ASP A 50 54.20 16.25 1.20
CA ASP A 50 54.00 14.81 1.25
C ASP A 50 54.40 14.28 2.62
N LEU A 51 53.41 13.82 3.39
CA LEU A 51 53.53 13.33 4.76
C LEU A 51 53.34 11.82 4.85
N THR A 52 53.17 11.12 3.72
CA THR A 52 52.82 9.68 3.65
C THR A 52 53.81 8.75 4.36
N ARG A 53 55.04 9.19 4.58
CA ARG A 53 56.11 8.43 5.27
C ARG A 53 56.61 9.12 6.55
N THR A 54 55.80 10.00 7.11
CA THR A 54 56.18 10.79 8.28
C THR A 54 55.40 10.38 9.51
N THR A 55 56.07 10.40 10.67
CA THR A 55 55.38 10.32 11.95
C THR A 55 54.84 11.70 12.29
N LEU A 56 53.52 11.83 12.36
CA LEU A 56 52.90 13.10 12.73
C LEU A 56 53.04 13.36 14.24
N PRO A 57 53.17 14.64 14.65
CA PRO A 57 52.98 15.04 16.03
C PRO A 57 51.63 14.58 16.58
N ALA A 58 51.54 14.30 17.88
CA ALA A 58 50.27 13.95 18.53
C ALA A 58 49.25 15.10 18.49
N ASP A 59 49.70 16.34 18.37
CA ASP A 59 48.85 17.52 18.28
C ASP A 59 49.19 18.33 17.03
N LEU A 60 48.20 18.43 16.15
CA LEU A 60 48.17 19.21 14.92
C LEU A 60 46.96 20.18 14.95
N SER A 61 46.49 20.56 16.14
CA SER A 61 45.42 21.54 16.30
C SER A 61 45.79 22.83 15.59
N CYS A 62 44.83 23.38 14.84
CA CYS A 62 45.02 24.58 14.02
C CYS A 62 46.19 24.50 13.01
N ALA A 63 46.67 23.30 12.64
CA ALA A 63 47.70 23.13 11.63
C ALA A 63 47.21 23.57 10.25
N ASP A 64 48.10 24.18 9.46
CA ASP A 64 47.89 24.44 8.04
C ASP A 64 48.37 23.22 7.24
N LEU A 65 47.44 22.36 6.83
CA LEU A 65 47.64 21.12 6.08
C LEU A 65 47.05 21.22 4.67
N ARG A 66 46.78 22.42 4.17
CA ARG A 66 46.15 22.62 2.86
C ARG A 66 46.93 21.93 1.76
N GLY A 67 46.27 21.09 0.97
CA GLY A 67 46.90 20.34 -0.12
C GLY A 67 48.00 19.35 0.31
N ALA A 68 48.14 19.06 1.61
CA ALA A 68 49.09 18.06 2.07
C ALA A 68 48.63 16.64 1.67
N LYS A 69 49.59 15.73 1.52
CA LYS A 69 49.32 14.32 1.18
C LYS A 69 49.58 13.43 2.39
N LEU A 70 48.52 12.79 2.88
CA LEU A 70 48.46 11.93 4.05
C LEU A 70 47.94 10.51 3.72
N ASP A 71 47.99 10.12 2.45
CA ASP A 71 47.45 8.84 1.97
C ASP A 71 47.99 7.63 2.74
N GLY A 72 47.11 6.71 3.11
CA GLY A 72 47.43 5.47 3.83
C GLY A 72 48.01 5.67 5.23
N LEU A 73 48.13 6.92 5.69
CA LEU A 73 48.77 7.21 6.96
C LEU A 73 47.82 6.94 8.12
N THR A 74 48.36 6.40 9.22
CA THR A 74 47.65 6.35 10.49
C THR A 74 47.76 7.69 11.20
N VAL A 75 46.67 8.44 11.22
CA VAL A 75 46.59 9.77 11.82
C VAL A 75 45.96 9.65 13.19
N ARG A 76 46.80 9.62 14.24
CA ARG A 76 46.36 9.60 15.65
C ARG A 76 46.37 11.00 16.28
N SER A 77 46.58 12.02 15.47
CA SER A 77 46.79 13.40 15.92
C SER A 77 45.47 14.08 16.25
N VAL A 78 45.51 15.01 17.20
CA VAL A 78 44.45 16.01 17.38
C VAL A 78 44.54 17.00 16.23
N LEU A 79 43.46 17.15 15.47
CA LEU A 79 43.33 17.99 14.28
C LEU A 79 42.24 19.06 14.46
N VAL A 80 41.88 19.37 15.71
CA VAL A 80 40.83 20.33 16.03
C VAL A 80 41.13 21.68 15.36
N GLY A 81 40.19 22.15 14.53
CA GLY A 81 40.31 23.39 13.77
C GLY A 81 41.46 23.44 12.75
N ALA A 82 42.10 22.32 12.41
CA ALA A 82 43.12 22.27 11.37
C ALA A 82 42.52 22.57 9.98
N ASP A 83 43.32 23.17 9.10
CA ASP A 83 42.93 23.45 7.71
C ASP A 83 43.53 22.38 6.79
N LEU A 84 42.72 21.39 6.43
CA LEU A 84 43.00 20.33 5.49
C LEU A 84 42.38 20.59 4.10
N THR A 85 42.09 21.86 3.76
CA THR A 85 41.47 22.18 2.47
C THR A 85 42.28 21.60 1.30
N GLY A 86 41.64 20.75 0.49
CA GLY A 86 42.25 20.08 -0.66
C GLY A 86 43.33 19.05 -0.31
N ALA A 87 43.48 18.66 0.95
CA ALA A 87 44.42 17.61 1.33
C ALA A 87 43.97 16.24 0.82
N SER A 88 44.93 15.36 0.55
CA SER A 88 44.68 13.95 0.21
C SER A 88 44.87 13.10 1.45
N LEU A 89 43.83 12.41 1.88
CA LEU A 89 43.80 11.46 2.99
C LEU A 89 43.31 10.08 2.51
N LYS A 90 43.60 9.75 1.24
CA LYS A 90 43.08 8.55 0.61
C LYS A 90 43.54 7.30 1.37
N GLY A 91 42.60 6.46 1.81
CA GLY A 91 42.90 5.25 2.57
C GLY A 91 43.56 5.50 3.93
N ALA A 92 43.54 6.73 4.46
CA ALA A 92 44.13 7.04 5.76
C ALA A 92 43.34 6.38 6.90
N HIS A 93 44.05 5.95 7.95
CA HIS A 93 43.44 5.44 9.17
C HIS A 93 43.23 6.59 10.15
N LEU A 94 42.00 7.11 10.19
CA LEU A 94 41.53 8.25 10.98
C LEU A 94 40.59 7.83 12.12
N GLY A 95 40.57 6.54 12.48
CA GLY A 95 39.75 6.03 13.56
C GLY A 95 40.04 6.77 14.88
N TYR A 96 38.98 7.25 15.54
CA TYR A 96 39.06 8.11 16.75
C TYR A 96 39.81 9.44 16.57
N ALA A 97 40.10 9.89 15.35
CA ALA A 97 40.75 11.18 15.14
C ALA A 97 39.84 12.34 15.58
N GLN A 98 40.43 13.34 16.23
CA GLN A 98 39.72 14.52 16.73
C GLN A 98 39.84 15.65 15.72
N MET A 99 38.81 15.86 14.91
CA MET A 99 38.76 16.83 13.80
C MET A 99 37.62 17.84 13.96
N ALA A 100 37.14 18.05 15.19
CA ALA A 100 36.09 19.02 15.47
C ALA A 100 36.46 20.41 14.93
N GLY A 101 35.56 21.02 14.16
CA GLY A 101 35.76 22.33 13.54
C GLY A 101 36.86 22.40 12.47
N ALA A 102 37.48 21.28 12.06
CA ALA A 102 38.48 21.28 11.00
C ALA A 102 37.87 21.66 9.64
N SER A 103 38.67 22.25 8.76
CA SER A 103 38.28 22.49 7.37
C SER A 103 38.80 21.36 6.49
N LEU A 104 37.92 20.54 5.97
CA LEU A 104 38.20 19.45 5.02
C LEU A 104 37.62 19.73 3.64
N ARG A 105 37.40 21.01 3.30
CA ARG A 105 36.81 21.41 2.02
C ARG A 105 37.61 20.82 0.88
N LYS A 106 36.96 20.12 -0.05
CA LYS A 106 37.61 19.49 -1.20
C LYS A 106 38.71 18.48 -0.85
N ALA A 107 38.79 18.03 0.40
CA ALA A 107 39.73 16.99 0.78
C ALA A 107 39.28 15.65 0.18
N ASP A 108 40.26 14.80 -0.16
CA ASP A 108 40.00 13.45 -0.63
C ASP A 108 40.18 12.47 0.55
N LEU A 109 39.07 11.99 1.09
CA LEU A 109 39.00 10.95 2.11
C LEU A 109 38.47 9.62 1.54
N SER A 110 38.62 9.40 0.23
CA SER A 110 38.21 8.15 -0.40
C SER A 110 38.89 6.97 0.29
N GLU A 111 38.14 5.90 0.56
CA GLU A 111 38.63 4.68 1.22
C GLU A 111 39.15 4.89 2.66
N ALA A 112 39.00 6.09 3.25
CA ALA A 112 39.51 6.37 4.60
C ALA A 112 38.69 5.65 5.69
N GLU A 113 39.37 5.25 6.76
CA GLU A 113 38.75 4.65 7.94
C GLU A 113 38.50 5.71 9.00
N LEU A 114 37.23 6.06 9.23
CA LEU A 114 36.80 7.19 10.07
C LEU A 114 35.95 6.75 11.26
N TYR A 115 36.08 5.49 11.68
CA TYR A 115 35.25 4.93 12.73
C TYR A 115 35.45 5.67 14.05
N TYR A 116 34.35 6.07 14.69
CA TYR A 116 34.34 6.91 15.90
C TYR A 116 35.13 8.23 15.79
N ALA A 117 35.40 8.74 14.57
CA ALA A 117 36.05 10.03 14.41
C ALA A 117 35.12 11.17 14.85
N ASP A 118 35.70 12.22 15.44
CA ASP A 118 34.98 13.44 15.82
C ASP A 118 35.14 14.51 14.74
N LEU A 119 34.07 14.75 13.98
CA LEU A 119 33.99 15.72 12.89
C LEU A 119 32.94 16.81 13.18
N ARG A 120 32.57 17.01 14.45
CA ARG A 120 31.52 17.96 14.84
C ARG A 120 31.86 19.38 14.39
N GLY A 121 30.90 20.03 13.75
CA GLY A 121 31.04 21.38 13.21
C GLY A 121 32.15 21.57 12.16
N SER A 122 32.70 20.49 11.61
CA SER A 122 33.72 20.57 10.55
C SER A 122 33.11 21.01 9.21
N ASP A 123 33.95 21.56 8.33
CA ASP A 123 33.57 22.00 6.99
C ASP A 123 34.10 20.99 5.95
N LEU A 124 33.23 20.08 5.51
CA LEU A 124 33.50 19.03 4.52
C LEU A 124 32.91 19.37 3.14
N ARG A 125 32.60 20.64 2.87
CA ARG A 125 31.98 21.02 1.59
C ARG A 125 32.83 20.55 0.41
N GLU A 126 32.18 19.89 -0.54
CA GLU A 126 32.80 19.31 -1.74
C GLU A 126 33.92 18.29 -1.46
N ALA A 127 34.00 17.71 -0.25
CA ALA A 127 34.93 16.63 0.05
C ALA A 127 34.51 15.30 -0.62
N THR A 128 35.47 14.45 -0.94
CA THR A 128 35.22 13.10 -1.45
C THR A 128 35.41 12.09 -0.33
N MET A 129 34.39 11.30 -0.01
CA MET A 129 34.44 10.27 1.03
C MET A 129 33.90 8.93 0.50
N ASP A 130 34.03 8.70 -0.80
CA ASP A 130 33.56 7.48 -1.46
C ASP A 130 34.29 6.26 -0.88
N ASP A 131 33.55 5.16 -0.67
CA ASP A 131 34.06 3.92 -0.08
C ASP A 131 34.68 4.06 1.34
N SER A 132 34.51 5.20 1.99
CA SER A 132 34.99 5.43 3.35
C SER A 132 34.18 4.68 4.41
N SER A 133 34.74 4.54 5.61
CA SER A 133 34.10 3.83 6.74
C SER A 133 33.90 4.72 7.98
N PRO A 134 33.04 5.75 7.93
CA PRO A 134 32.74 6.63 9.06
C PRO A 134 31.61 6.08 9.96
N TYR A 135 31.65 4.80 10.30
CA TYR A 135 30.62 4.20 11.17
C TYR A 135 30.83 4.64 12.63
N TYR A 136 29.73 4.93 13.34
CA TYR A 136 29.74 5.61 14.65
C TYR A 136 30.47 6.97 14.68
N ALA A 137 30.75 7.59 13.53
CA ALA A 137 31.41 8.89 13.50
C ALA A 137 30.42 10.03 13.87
N HIS A 138 30.98 11.12 14.38
CA HIS A 138 30.26 12.28 14.87
C HIS A 138 30.35 13.45 13.88
N PHE A 139 29.28 13.73 13.13
CA PHE A 139 29.17 14.84 12.17
C PHE A 139 28.19 15.93 12.63
N GLU A 140 27.85 15.97 13.92
CA GLU A 140 26.84 16.89 14.42
C GLU A 140 27.20 18.35 14.09
N GLY A 141 26.27 19.07 13.44
CA GLY A 141 26.46 20.43 12.97
C GLY A 141 27.50 20.64 11.84
N ALA A 142 28.07 19.57 11.28
CA ALA A 142 29.04 19.67 10.18
C ALA A 142 28.38 20.11 8.86
N ASP A 143 29.15 20.74 7.98
CA ASP A 143 28.69 21.13 6.63
C ASP A 143 29.33 20.22 5.57
N LEU A 144 28.56 19.26 5.07
CA LEU A 144 28.94 18.32 4.02
C LEU A 144 28.38 18.74 2.65
N SER A 145 27.90 19.98 2.48
CA SER A 145 27.19 20.37 1.25
C SER A 145 28.03 20.09 -0.01
N GLY A 146 27.45 19.32 -0.93
CA GLY A 146 28.09 18.91 -2.20
C GLY A 146 29.19 17.85 -2.07
N ALA A 147 29.40 17.25 -0.90
CA ALA A 147 30.33 16.14 -0.73
C ALA A 147 29.81 14.86 -1.40
N THR A 148 30.72 13.91 -1.67
CA THR A 148 30.35 12.56 -2.11
C THR A 148 30.66 11.54 -1.02
N MET A 149 29.77 10.58 -0.86
CA MET A 149 29.85 9.50 0.13
C MET A 149 29.30 8.21 -0.51
N ALA A 150 29.54 8.01 -1.80
CA ALA A 150 29.02 6.87 -2.53
C ALA A 150 29.62 5.58 -1.95
N ARG A 151 28.75 4.58 -1.68
CA ARG A 151 29.12 3.31 -1.02
C ARG A 151 29.79 3.46 0.36
N ALA A 152 29.73 4.63 0.99
CA ALA A 152 30.29 4.84 2.32
C ALA A 152 29.53 4.02 3.37
N LYS A 153 30.24 3.59 4.42
CA LYS A 153 29.68 2.86 5.56
C LYS A 153 29.47 3.82 6.73
N THR A 154 28.33 4.49 6.74
CA THR A 154 27.92 5.51 7.73
C THR A 154 26.88 4.97 8.72
N TYR A 155 26.86 3.67 8.97
CA TYR A 155 25.89 3.09 9.90
C TYR A 155 26.13 3.60 11.32
N ASP A 156 25.03 3.90 12.02
CA ASP A 156 24.99 4.49 13.37
C ASP A 156 25.77 5.82 13.51
N ALA A 157 26.14 6.46 12.39
CA ALA A 157 26.77 7.77 12.39
C ALA A 157 25.79 8.87 12.81
N GLN A 158 26.32 9.92 13.45
CA GLN A 158 25.54 11.03 14.00
C GLN A 158 25.63 12.24 13.08
N PHE A 159 24.51 12.64 12.48
CA PHE A 159 24.36 13.80 11.59
C PHE A 159 23.36 14.83 12.14
N ASP A 160 23.10 14.83 13.45
CA ASP A 160 22.17 15.79 14.06
C ASP A 160 22.59 17.24 13.73
N ASP A 161 21.64 18.06 13.26
CA ASP A 161 21.85 19.44 12.80
C ASP A 161 22.88 19.63 11.65
N ALA A 162 23.34 18.55 11.00
CA ALA A 162 24.30 18.62 9.89
C ALA A 162 23.66 19.09 8.57
N LYS A 163 24.48 19.63 7.67
CA LYS A 163 24.05 20.01 6.30
C LYS A 163 24.57 19.00 5.29
N LEU A 164 23.67 18.25 4.68
CA LEU A 164 23.93 17.25 3.63
C LEU A 164 23.33 17.68 2.28
N VAL A 165 23.32 18.99 2.01
CA VAL A 165 22.67 19.54 0.81
C VAL A 165 23.40 19.07 -0.43
N GLY A 166 22.73 18.31 -1.29
CA GLY A 166 23.32 17.80 -2.53
C GLY A 166 24.36 16.69 -2.36
N VAL A 167 24.45 16.07 -1.17
CA VAL A 167 25.40 14.97 -0.93
C VAL A 167 25.00 13.74 -1.74
N ASP A 168 25.99 13.01 -2.22
CA ASP A 168 25.80 11.73 -2.90
C ASP A 168 26.03 10.54 -1.94
N LEU A 169 24.93 9.91 -1.52
CA LEU A 169 24.86 8.67 -0.74
C LEU A 169 24.44 7.47 -1.59
N THR A 170 24.67 7.49 -2.91
CA THR A 170 24.36 6.36 -3.79
C THR A 170 24.97 5.07 -3.25
N ASP A 171 24.13 4.03 -3.09
CA ASP A 171 24.50 2.72 -2.54
C ASP A 171 25.17 2.75 -1.14
N ALA A 172 25.05 3.85 -0.39
CA ALA A 172 25.63 3.97 0.95
C ALA A 172 24.92 3.07 1.98
N ALA A 173 25.66 2.68 3.02
CA ALA A 173 25.15 1.92 4.15
C ALA A 173 25.02 2.82 5.38
N ALA A 174 23.85 3.43 5.55
CA ALA A 174 23.53 4.42 6.57
C ALA A 174 22.39 3.95 7.50
N TYR A 175 22.30 2.64 7.76
CA TYR A 175 21.30 2.09 8.67
C TYR A 175 21.57 2.55 10.11
N GLY A 176 20.50 2.82 10.87
CA GLY A 176 20.61 3.33 12.25
C GLY A 176 21.17 4.74 12.38
N ALA A 177 21.52 5.42 11.28
CA ALA A 177 22.08 6.76 11.32
C ALA A 177 21.09 7.78 11.90
N ASP A 178 21.61 8.71 12.69
CA ASP A 178 20.84 9.79 13.28
C ASP A 178 20.93 11.05 12.40
N MET A 179 19.84 11.43 11.75
CA MET A 179 19.77 12.60 10.87
C MET A 179 18.78 13.65 11.39
N ARG A 180 18.53 13.68 12.70
CA ARG A 180 17.61 14.62 13.34
C ARG A 180 17.96 16.07 12.98
N ARG A 181 16.94 16.84 12.57
CA ARG A 181 17.06 18.27 12.17
C ARG A 181 18.07 18.55 11.04
N ALA A 182 18.61 17.53 10.39
CA ALA A 182 19.57 17.70 9.32
C ALA A 182 18.93 18.28 8.04
N ASP A 183 19.74 18.95 7.24
CA ASP A 183 19.33 19.52 5.95
C ASP A 183 19.82 18.63 4.79
N LEU A 184 18.92 17.79 4.28
CA LEU A 184 19.16 16.82 3.20
C LEU A 184 18.54 17.29 1.88
N ARG A 185 18.40 18.61 1.68
CA ARG A 185 17.85 19.14 0.42
C ARG A 185 18.69 18.68 -0.77
N ARG A 186 18.03 18.15 -1.80
CA ARG A 186 18.67 17.64 -3.03
C ARG A 186 19.68 16.50 -2.78
N LEU A 187 19.58 15.82 -1.64
CA LEU A 187 20.36 14.60 -1.38
C LEU A 187 20.14 13.60 -2.51
N LYS A 188 21.20 12.92 -2.95
CA LYS A 188 21.09 11.76 -3.84
C LYS A 188 21.36 10.52 -3.01
N ALA A 189 20.38 9.66 -2.85
CA ALA A 189 20.53 8.41 -2.13
C ALA A 189 19.80 7.26 -2.84
N PRO A 190 19.93 7.11 -4.18
CA PRO A 190 19.33 5.98 -4.84
C PRO A 190 19.91 4.68 -4.29
N LYS A 191 19.04 3.73 -3.97
CA LYS A 191 19.37 2.41 -3.40
C LYS A 191 20.15 2.44 -2.08
N ALA A 192 20.23 3.59 -1.41
CA ALA A 192 20.88 3.69 -0.12
C ALA A 192 20.15 2.85 0.93
N ARG A 193 20.91 2.26 1.85
CA ARG A 193 20.39 1.49 2.98
C ARG A 193 20.26 2.40 4.19
N LEU A 194 19.05 2.89 4.44
CA LEU A 194 18.68 3.86 5.48
C LEU A 194 17.69 3.27 6.50
N TYR A 195 17.60 1.94 6.58
CA TYR A 195 16.66 1.27 7.49
C TYR A 195 17.00 1.56 8.95
N GLY A 196 15.97 1.75 9.78
CA GLY A 196 16.14 2.14 11.19
C GLY A 196 16.75 3.52 11.43
N ALA A 197 17.00 4.33 10.38
CA ALA A 197 17.53 5.68 10.53
C ALA A 197 16.48 6.65 11.11
N THR A 198 16.95 7.75 11.72
CA THR A 198 16.08 8.76 12.33
C THR A 198 16.07 10.06 11.52
N PHE A 199 14.89 10.47 11.05
CA PHE A 199 14.64 11.68 10.25
C PHE A 199 13.74 12.72 10.96
N ILE A 200 13.80 12.81 12.30
CA ILE A 200 12.91 13.71 13.04
C ILE A 200 13.24 15.17 12.69
N ARG A 201 12.24 15.91 12.17
CA ARG A 201 12.35 17.29 11.69
C ARG A 201 13.43 17.49 10.61
N THR A 202 13.73 16.45 9.84
CA THR A 202 14.74 16.48 8.77
C THR A 202 14.15 17.06 7.47
N VAL A 203 14.96 17.81 6.70
CA VAL A 203 14.52 18.43 5.46
C VAL A 203 14.99 17.62 4.24
N LEU A 204 14.09 16.87 3.61
CA LEU A 204 14.36 15.99 2.46
C LEU A 204 13.87 16.57 1.13
N ARG A 205 13.68 17.89 1.04
CA ARG A 205 13.09 18.49 -0.17
C ARG A 205 13.94 18.21 -1.41
N GLN A 206 13.29 17.78 -2.48
CA GLN A 206 13.94 17.45 -3.75
C GLN A 206 15.03 16.37 -3.65
N ALA A 207 15.04 15.58 -2.56
CA ALA A 207 15.95 14.44 -2.44
C ALA A 207 15.56 13.33 -3.41
N ASP A 208 16.54 12.65 -3.99
CA ASP A 208 16.36 11.40 -4.72
C ASP A 208 16.56 10.23 -3.74
N LEU A 209 15.46 9.56 -3.39
CA LEU A 209 15.42 8.38 -2.54
C LEU A 209 14.96 7.15 -3.36
N SER A 210 15.15 7.17 -4.69
CA SER A 210 14.65 6.11 -5.56
C SER A 210 15.28 4.75 -5.21
N GLY A 211 14.44 3.75 -4.97
CA GLY A 211 14.88 2.42 -4.54
C GLY A 211 15.56 2.37 -3.16
N ALA A 212 15.54 3.46 -2.38
CA ALA A 212 16.15 3.48 -1.06
C ALA A 212 15.41 2.54 -0.08
N GLN A 213 16.16 1.90 0.81
CA GLN A 213 15.60 1.07 1.87
C GLN A 213 15.41 1.93 3.12
N LEU A 214 14.17 2.29 3.44
CA LEU A 214 13.80 3.19 4.54
C LEU A 214 12.98 2.50 5.62
N TYR A 215 12.84 1.17 5.57
CA TYR A 215 11.98 0.44 6.50
C TYR A 215 12.41 0.62 7.96
N GLU A 216 11.45 0.55 8.89
CA GLU A 216 11.64 0.77 10.34
C GLU A 216 12.17 2.17 10.75
N SER A 217 12.26 3.13 9.81
CA SER A 217 12.74 4.48 10.12
C SER A 217 11.69 5.35 10.81
N VAL A 218 12.17 6.37 11.54
CA VAL A 218 11.32 7.35 12.24
C VAL A 218 11.37 8.69 11.52
N MET A 219 10.23 9.18 11.03
CA MET A 219 10.16 10.35 10.16
C MET A 219 9.31 11.49 10.73
N THR A 220 9.16 11.56 12.06
CA THR A 220 8.30 12.55 12.72
C THR A 220 8.67 13.98 12.33
N GLY A 221 7.80 14.63 11.55
CA GLY A 221 7.97 16.01 11.09
C GLY A 221 9.01 16.20 9.97
N ALA A 222 9.41 15.13 9.28
CA ALA A 222 10.27 15.21 8.09
C ALA A 222 9.53 15.88 6.92
N ASP A 223 10.26 16.61 6.07
CA ASP A 223 9.72 17.36 4.92
C ASP A 223 10.15 16.74 3.58
N PHE A 224 9.25 15.99 2.94
CA PHE A 224 9.49 15.26 1.69
C PHE A 224 9.10 16.03 0.41
N ARG A 225 8.84 17.34 0.48
CA ARG A 225 8.32 18.06 -0.70
C ARG A 225 9.26 17.98 -1.90
N GLY A 226 8.74 17.43 -2.99
CA GLY A 226 9.46 17.20 -4.24
C GLY A 226 10.49 16.07 -4.19
N ALA A 227 10.60 15.34 -3.08
CA ALA A 227 11.46 14.16 -2.98
C ALA A 227 10.93 13.04 -3.88
N ASP A 228 11.83 12.30 -4.53
CA ASP A 228 11.48 11.13 -5.34
C ASP A 228 11.61 9.86 -4.50
N LEU A 229 10.50 9.15 -4.31
CA LEU A 229 10.40 7.90 -3.56
C LEU A 229 10.13 6.69 -4.46
N THR A 230 10.37 6.82 -5.78
CA THR A 230 10.10 5.75 -6.75
C THR A 230 10.79 4.45 -6.32
N GLY A 231 10.01 3.41 -6.03
CA GLY A 231 10.52 2.10 -5.62
C GLY A 231 11.17 2.06 -4.23
N ALA A 232 11.08 3.13 -3.44
CA ALA A 232 11.59 3.14 -2.07
C ALA A 232 10.79 2.17 -1.18
N ASP A 233 11.46 1.53 -0.23
CA ASP A 233 10.84 0.62 0.74
C ASP A 233 10.52 1.36 2.04
N LEU A 234 9.24 1.66 2.27
CA LEU A 234 8.75 2.37 3.46
C LEU A 234 7.97 1.45 4.43
N ARG A 235 8.22 0.13 4.43
CA ARG A 235 7.59 -0.77 5.41
C ARG A 235 7.91 -0.34 6.84
N ASP A 236 6.91 -0.38 7.71
CA ASP A 236 7.08 -0.09 9.15
C ASP A 236 7.67 1.30 9.47
N VAL A 237 7.59 2.24 8.52
CA VAL A 237 7.98 3.63 8.74
C VAL A 237 6.98 4.31 9.66
N ARG A 238 7.48 5.08 10.63
CA ARG A 238 6.66 5.79 11.62
C ARG A 238 6.59 7.29 11.32
N ASP A 239 5.39 7.85 11.44
CA ASP A 239 5.10 9.29 11.36
C ASP A 239 5.54 10.00 10.06
N ALA A 240 5.75 9.27 8.97
CA ALA A 240 6.05 9.87 7.68
C ALA A 240 4.83 10.63 7.14
N ARG A 241 5.05 11.87 6.70
CA ARG A 241 4.08 12.65 5.93
C ARG A 241 4.63 12.87 4.53
N LEU A 242 4.08 12.15 3.57
CA LEU A 242 4.59 12.12 2.19
C LEU A 242 3.99 13.23 1.30
N THR A 243 3.30 14.20 1.89
CA THR A 243 2.65 15.30 1.14
C THR A 243 3.62 16.02 0.23
N GLY A 244 3.31 16.01 -1.07
CA GLY A 244 4.08 16.69 -2.11
C GLY A 244 5.36 15.98 -2.54
N SER A 245 5.63 14.75 -2.09
CA SER A 245 6.64 13.90 -2.71
C SER A 245 6.18 13.41 -4.09
N ARG A 246 7.09 12.78 -4.81
CA ARG A 246 6.90 12.22 -6.15
C ARG A 246 7.38 10.77 -6.13
N GLY A 247 7.00 10.04 -7.17
CA GLY A 247 7.31 8.62 -7.26
C GLY A 247 6.43 7.80 -6.32
N VAL A 248 6.35 6.51 -6.62
CA VAL A 248 5.50 5.57 -5.89
C VAL A 248 6.41 4.62 -5.13
N PRO A 249 6.42 4.64 -3.78
CA PRO A 249 7.11 3.68 -2.96
C PRO A 249 6.55 2.28 -3.19
N ARG A 250 7.37 1.26 -2.90
CA ARG A 250 6.95 -0.14 -2.94
C ARG A 250 5.92 -0.49 -1.87
N TYR A 251 6.00 0.18 -0.72
CA TYR A 251 5.12 -0.03 0.44
C TYR A 251 4.66 1.32 0.97
N LEU A 252 3.37 1.44 1.30
CA LEU A 252 2.79 2.68 1.81
C LEU A 252 2.65 2.64 3.34
N PRO A 253 2.90 3.74 4.07
CA PRO A 253 2.76 3.77 5.51
C PRO A 253 1.29 3.73 5.95
N ALA A 254 1.01 3.06 7.08
CA ALA A 254 -0.32 2.97 7.67
C ALA A 254 -0.83 4.34 8.20
N PRO A 255 -2.15 4.57 8.24
CA PRO A 255 -2.73 5.79 8.81
C PRO A 255 -2.56 5.84 10.34
N GLY A 256 -2.54 7.06 10.89
CA GLY A 256 -2.52 7.29 12.34
C GLY A 256 -3.84 6.94 13.05
N PRO A 257 -3.84 6.83 14.39
CA PRO A 257 -4.96 6.29 15.18
C PRO A 257 -6.22 7.19 15.25
N SER A 258 -6.17 8.45 14.79
CA SER A 258 -7.33 9.36 14.76
C SER A 258 -7.84 9.54 13.31
N CYS A 259 -9.00 8.94 12.99
CA CYS A 259 -9.57 8.93 11.64
C CYS A 259 -10.67 10.02 11.47
N GLU A 260 -10.23 11.25 11.18
CA GLU A 260 -11.05 12.29 10.55
C GLU A 260 -10.83 12.24 9.02
N PRO A 261 -11.84 12.49 8.15
CA PRO A 261 -11.64 12.43 6.70
C PRO A 261 -10.48 13.33 6.23
N GLY A 262 -9.48 12.75 5.56
CA GLY A 262 -8.27 13.45 5.10
C GLY A 262 -7.17 13.60 6.17
N SER A 263 -7.35 13.07 7.39
CA SER A 263 -6.29 13.00 8.40
C SER A 263 -5.27 11.88 8.14
N GLY A 264 -5.60 10.97 7.23
CA GLY A 264 -4.70 9.92 6.76
C GLY A 264 -3.63 10.46 5.81
N GLN A 265 -2.97 9.53 5.12
CA GLN A 265 -1.89 9.87 4.19
C GLN A 265 -2.40 10.55 2.92
N ASP A 266 -1.57 11.43 2.36
CA ASP A 266 -1.86 12.18 1.13
C ASP A 266 -1.22 11.48 -0.08
N TYR A 267 -2.06 10.85 -0.90
CA TYR A 267 -1.71 10.16 -2.16
C TYR A 267 -2.30 10.89 -3.38
N ARG A 268 -2.59 12.19 -3.28
CA ARG A 268 -3.28 12.92 -4.33
C ARG A 268 -2.50 12.91 -5.65
N GLY A 269 -3.15 12.49 -6.72
CA GLY A 269 -2.59 12.44 -8.07
C GLY A 269 -1.56 11.33 -8.29
N TRP A 270 -1.37 10.42 -7.35
CA TRP A 270 -0.39 9.33 -7.49
C TRP A 270 -0.85 8.27 -8.49
N ASP A 271 0.12 7.66 -9.17
CA ASP A 271 -0.12 6.54 -10.08
C ASP A 271 0.11 5.21 -9.34
N LEU A 272 -0.92 4.67 -8.71
CA LEU A 272 -0.81 3.52 -7.80
C LEU A 272 -1.00 2.18 -8.52
N THR A 273 -1.06 2.15 -9.87
CA THR A 273 -1.33 0.92 -10.63
C THR A 273 -0.20 -0.11 -10.55
N SER A 274 1.02 0.31 -10.18
CA SER A 274 2.18 -0.58 -10.02
C SER A 274 2.40 -1.07 -8.59
N VAL A 275 1.57 -0.63 -7.63
CA VAL A 275 1.68 -1.07 -6.24
C VAL A 275 1.06 -2.45 -6.13
N THR A 276 1.83 -3.43 -5.63
CA THR A 276 1.35 -4.81 -5.45
C THR A 276 0.95 -5.11 -4.01
N ASP A 277 1.57 -4.43 -3.04
CA ASP A 277 1.40 -4.70 -1.61
C ASP A 277 0.85 -3.43 -0.92
N PHE A 278 -0.46 -3.27 -0.94
CA PHE A 278 -1.13 -2.19 -0.20
C PHE A 278 -1.20 -2.50 1.30
N PRO A 279 -1.12 -1.49 2.18
CA PRO A 279 -1.42 -1.69 3.59
C PRO A 279 -2.90 -2.10 3.77
N ASP A 280 -3.17 -2.94 4.76
CA ASP A 280 -4.53 -3.45 5.07
C ASP A 280 -5.54 -2.32 5.39
N ASP A 281 -5.05 -1.14 5.77
CA ASP A 281 -5.87 0.01 6.13
C ASP A 281 -5.34 1.29 5.49
N LEU A 282 -6.16 1.91 4.64
CA LEU A 282 -6.00 3.24 4.05
C LEU A 282 -7.16 4.17 4.45
N SER A 283 -7.84 3.86 5.56
CA SER A 283 -8.93 4.68 6.07
C SER A 283 -8.46 6.13 6.30
N CYS A 284 -9.33 7.08 5.99
CA CYS A 284 -9.06 8.51 6.09
C CYS A 284 -7.94 9.08 5.20
N ALA A 285 -7.31 8.28 4.32
CA ALA A 285 -6.33 8.78 3.34
C ALA A 285 -6.98 9.69 2.29
N ASP A 286 -6.20 10.58 1.69
CA ASP A 286 -6.59 11.42 0.56
C ASP A 286 -5.96 10.88 -0.74
N LEU A 287 -6.77 10.20 -1.54
CA LEU A 287 -6.45 9.64 -2.85
C LEU A 287 -7.04 10.48 -3.99
N THR A 288 -7.34 11.77 -3.76
CA THR A 288 -7.96 12.62 -4.79
C THR A 288 -7.15 12.60 -6.09
N GLY A 289 -7.77 12.21 -7.20
CA GLY A 289 -7.15 12.13 -8.52
C GLY A 289 -6.11 11.02 -8.70
N ALA A 290 -5.97 10.08 -7.75
CA ALA A 290 -5.06 8.95 -7.91
C ALA A 290 -5.51 7.99 -9.03
N LYS A 291 -4.57 7.21 -9.58
CA LYS A 291 -4.86 6.11 -10.51
C LYS A 291 -4.74 4.76 -9.82
N LEU A 292 -5.80 3.99 -9.87
CA LEU A 292 -6.02 2.67 -9.28
C LEU A 292 -6.65 1.72 -10.30
N ASP A 293 -6.51 1.99 -11.60
CA ASP A 293 -7.11 1.17 -12.66
C ASP A 293 -6.60 -0.28 -12.57
N GLY A 294 -7.53 -1.23 -12.47
CA GLY A 294 -7.26 -2.66 -12.36
C GLY A 294 -6.64 -3.11 -11.03
N VAL A 295 -6.49 -2.23 -10.04
CA VAL A 295 -5.87 -2.56 -8.75
C VAL A 295 -6.80 -3.42 -7.89
N ASP A 296 -6.22 -4.42 -7.21
CA ASP A 296 -6.90 -5.21 -6.19
C ASP A 296 -6.77 -4.55 -4.81
N LEU A 297 -7.87 -3.99 -4.31
CA LEU A 297 -8.01 -3.41 -2.97
C LEU A 297 -8.99 -4.23 -2.11
N THR A 298 -9.21 -5.51 -2.43
CA THR A 298 -10.19 -6.35 -1.71
C THR A 298 -9.83 -6.54 -0.24
N GLY A 299 -8.54 -6.56 0.10
CA GLY A 299 -8.03 -6.63 1.47
C GLY A 299 -7.88 -5.27 2.18
N VAL A 300 -8.12 -4.16 1.49
CA VAL A 300 -7.78 -2.81 1.98
C VAL A 300 -9.02 -2.07 2.47
N LYS A 301 -8.96 -1.54 3.70
CA LYS A 301 -10.00 -0.67 4.24
C LYS A 301 -9.83 0.77 3.76
N LEU A 302 -10.86 1.34 3.17
CA LEU A 302 -10.89 2.74 2.69
C LEU A 302 -11.94 3.58 3.40
N ASN A 303 -12.25 3.24 4.65
CA ASN A 303 -13.33 3.90 5.39
C ASN A 303 -13.01 5.38 5.57
N ARG A 304 -13.98 6.26 5.25
CA ARG A 304 -13.82 7.72 5.32
C ARG A 304 -12.64 8.29 4.51
N ALA A 305 -12.06 7.51 3.59
CA ALA A 305 -11.04 8.01 2.68
C ALA A 305 -11.66 9.01 1.68
N ILE A 306 -10.83 9.91 1.17
CA ILE A 306 -11.21 10.87 0.12
C ILE A 306 -10.70 10.30 -1.21
N LEU A 307 -11.59 9.86 -2.09
CA LEU A 307 -11.29 9.28 -3.40
C LEU A 307 -11.93 10.12 -4.53
N ARG A 308 -11.95 11.44 -4.38
CA ARG A 308 -12.55 12.33 -5.37
C ARG A 308 -11.81 12.25 -6.69
N ASP A 309 -12.54 12.19 -7.79
CA ASP A 309 -11.98 12.14 -9.15
C ASP A 309 -10.93 11.02 -9.37
N VAL A 310 -10.96 9.96 -8.56
CA VAL A 310 -10.04 8.81 -8.69
C VAL A 310 -10.32 8.07 -10.01
N SER A 311 -9.29 7.53 -10.66
CA SER A 311 -9.47 6.54 -11.72
C SER A 311 -9.32 5.16 -11.11
N ALA A 312 -10.39 4.38 -11.04
CA ALA A 312 -10.42 3.04 -10.46
C ALA A 312 -11.18 2.08 -11.38
N VAL A 313 -10.95 2.21 -12.70
CA VAL A 313 -11.62 1.41 -13.72
C VAL A 313 -11.21 -0.05 -13.55
N GLY A 314 -12.18 -0.94 -13.37
CA GLY A 314 -11.90 -2.37 -13.14
C GLY A 314 -11.25 -2.71 -11.81
N ALA A 315 -11.11 -1.75 -10.89
CA ALA A 315 -10.56 -2.00 -9.56
C ALA A 315 -11.50 -2.87 -8.72
N SER A 316 -10.94 -3.60 -7.74
CA SER A 316 -11.72 -4.43 -6.82
C SER A 316 -11.70 -3.83 -5.42
N LEU A 317 -12.87 -3.56 -4.82
CA LEU A 317 -12.96 -2.95 -3.48
C LEU A 317 -14.02 -3.68 -2.64
N ARG A 318 -13.73 -3.91 -1.35
CA ARG A 318 -14.70 -4.51 -0.41
C ARG A 318 -15.13 -3.60 0.74
N SER A 319 -14.36 -2.57 1.10
CA SER A 319 -14.68 -1.73 2.24
C SER A 319 -14.34 -0.26 2.01
N ALA A 320 -15.37 0.57 1.84
CA ALA A 320 -15.24 2.02 1.65
C ALA A 320 -16.39 2.76 2.35
N LYS A 321 -16.71 2.33 3.57
CA LYS A 321 -17.82 2.88 4.36
C LYS A 321 -17.59 4.36 4.66
N GLY A 322 -18.58 5.20 4.32
CA GLY A 322 -18.50 6.65 4.49
C GLY A 322 -17.39 7.34 3.70
N ALA A 323 -16.81 6.68 2.68
CA ALA A 323 -15.81 7.28 1.81
C ALA A 323 -16.41 8.39 0.93
N ASP A 324 -15.60 9.39 0.57
CA ASP A 324 -15.98 10.43 -0.39
C ASP A 324 -15.45 10.06 -1.78
N LEU A 325 -16.32 9.46 -2.59
CA LEU A 325 -16.08 8.97 -3.94
C LEU A 325 -16.69 9.89 -5.01
N ARG A 326 -16.91 11.17 -4.68
CA ARG A 326 -17.54 12.11 -5.63
C ARG A 326 -16.72 12.27 -6.90
N GLY A 327 -17.36 12.11 -8.04
CA GLY A 327 -16.70 12.20 -9.35
C GLY A 327 -15.75 11.04 -9.68
N ALA A 328 -15.66 10.01 -8.83
CA ALA A 328 -14.81 8.86 -9.08
C ALA A 328 -15.17 8.13 -10.38
N ARG A 329 -14.17 7.63 -11.10
CA ARG A 329 -14.35 6.76 -12.28
C ARG A 329 -14.20 5.30 -11.85
N LEU A 330 -15.34 4.66 -11.62
CA LEU A 330 -15.51 3.28 -11.17
C LEU A 330 -16.14 2.40 -12.26
N ARG A 331 -16.05 2.79 -13.54
CA ARG A 331 -16.56 2.01 -14.66
C ARG A 331 -15.99 0.58 -14.62
N ARG A 332 -16.85 -0.43 -14.73
CA ARG A 332 -16.49 -1.87 -14.64
C ARG A 332 -15.79 -2.27 -13.33
N ALA A 333 -15.86 -1.47 -12.27
CA ALA A 333 -15.29 -1.84 -10.98
C ALA A 333 -15.99 -3.08 -10.41
N LYS A 334 -15.23 -3.92 -9.70
CA LYS A 334 -15.70 -5.12 -9.02
C LYS A 334 -15.98 -4.77 -7.55
N LEU A 335 -17.24 -4.46 -7.27
CA LEU A 335 -17.75 -4.00 -5.96
C LEU A 335 -18.70 -5.03 -5.33
N GLY A 336 -18.65 -6.29 -5.78
CA GLY A 336 -19.53 -7.35 -5.28
C GLY A 336 -19.36 -7.60 -3.78
N GLY A 337 -20.45 -7.43 -3.03
CA GLY A 337 -20.45 -7.53 -1.56
C GLY A 337 -19.73 -6.40 -0.83
N ALA A 338 -19.40 -5.29 -1.50
CA ALA A 338 -18.69 -4.18 -0.87
C ALA A 338 -19.54 -3.45 0.18
N ASP A 339 -18.94 -3.07 1.31
CA ASP A 339 -19.55 -2.15 2.27
C ASP A 339 -19.28 -0.70 1.85
N LEU A 340 -20.30 -0.07 1.29
CA LEU A 340 -20.35 1.32 0.83
C LEU A 340 -21.37 2.13 1.66
N ALA A 341 -21.74 1.66 2.85
CA ALA A 341 -22.77 2.33 3.65
C ALA A 341 -22.35 3.78 3.97
N GLY A 342 -23.26 4.73 3.73
CA GLY A 342 -23.03 6.16 3.92
C GLY A 342 -21.98 6.81 3.02
N ALA A 343 -21.43 6.09 2.03
CA ALA A 343 -20.47 6.67 1.09
C ALA A 343 -21.11 7.74 0.19
N ASP A 344 -20.33 8.75 -0.20
CA ASP A 344 -20.76 9.78 -1.15
C ASP A 344 -20.17 9.49 -2.54
N LEU A 345 -20.98 8.88 -3.40
CA LEU A 345 -20.72 8.54 -4.80
C LEU A 345 -21.35 9.57 -5.77
N SER A 346 -21.67 10.79 -5.30
CA SER A 346 -22.34 11.78 -6.13
C SER A 346 -21.52 12.10 -7.38
N ARG A 347 -22.16 12.04 -8.55
CA ARG A 347 -21.54 12.24 -9.88
C ARG A 347 -20.42 11.24 -10.24
N ALA A 348 -20.32 10.11 -9.54
CA ALA A 348 -19.39 9.03 -9.91
C ALA A 348 -19.85 8.34 -11.21
N ASP A 349 -18.89 7.85 -11.99
CA ASP A 349 -19.11 6.97 -13.15
C ASP A 349 -18.98 5.51 -12.69
N LEU A 350 -20.12 4.84 -12.51
CA LEU A 350 -20.27 3.43 -12.15
C LEU A 350 -20.82 2.61 -13.32
N SER A 351 -20.69 3.07 -14.57
CA SER A 351 -21.27 2.34 -15.70
C SER A 351 -20.64 0.94 -15.82
N ASP A 352 -21.43 -0.07 -16.18
CA ASP A 352 -21.00 -1.48 -16.24
C ASP A 352 -20.37 -2.04 -14.93
N ALA A 353 -20.51 -1.37 -13.78
CA ALA A 353 -19.91 -1.84 -12.53
C ALA A 353 -20.66 -3.04 -11.94
N ALA A 354 -19.93 -3.96 -11.33
CA ALA A 354 -20.49 -5.14 -10.67
C ALA A 354 -20.66 -4.87 -9.16
N LEU A 355 -21.87 -4.50 -8.73
CA LEU A 355 -22.22 -4.19 -7.33
C LEU A 355 -23.05 -5.30 -6.66
N GLY A 356 -23.13 -6.51 -7.24
CA GLY A 356 -23.95 -7.59 -6.70
C GLY A 356 -23.74 -7.83 -5.20
N SER A 357 -24.84 -7.86 -4.43
CA SER A 357 -24.84 -8.03 -2.96
C SER A 357 -24.14 -6.92 -2.16
N ALA A 358 -23.80 -5.77 -2.76
CA ALA A 358 -23.19 -4.65 -2.05
C ALA A 358 -24.15 -4.00 -1.03
N VAL A 359 -23.57 -3.37 0.00
CA VAL A 359 -24.28 -2.60 1.03
C VAL A 359 -24.13 -1.11 0.74
N LEU A 360 -25.21 -0.48 0.31
CA LEU A 360 -25.34 0.93 -0.07
C LEU A 360 -26.26 1.72 0.88
N THR A 361 -26.55 1.19 2.08
CA THR A 361 -27.43 1.83 3.05
C THR A 361 -26.99 3.28 3.31
N GLN A 362 -27.91 4.24 3.16
CA GLN A 362 -27.66 5.69 3.32
C GLN A 362 -26.57 6.28 2.39
N ALA A 363 -26.15 5.57 1.34
CA ALA A 363 -25.19 6.09 0.37
C ALA A 363 -25.81 7.20 -0.50
N LYS A 364 -25.00 8.16 -0.92
CA LYS A 364 -25.40 9.24 -1.84
C LYS A 364 -24.91 8.92 -3.25
N LEU A 365 -25.81 8.71 -4.18
CA LEU A 365 -25.54 8.48 -5.61
C LEU A 365 -26.13 9.60 -6.48
N VAL A 366 -26.19 10.82 -5.95
CA VAL A 366 -26.83 11.96 -6.62
C VAL A 366 -26.12 12.26 -7.94
N GLY A 367 -26.86 12.15 -9.04
CA GLY A 367 -26.35 12.37 -10.39
C GLY A 367 -25.27 11.38 -10.83
N ALA A 368 -25.12 10.23 -10.16
CA ALA A 368 -24.17 9.19 -10.56
C ALA A 368 -24.62 8.51 -11.88
N ASP A 369 -23.67 7.99 -12.64
CA ASP A 369 -23.91 7.20 -13.85
C ASP A 369 -23.79 5.71 -13.52
N LEU A 370 -24.91 4.99 -13.47
CA LEU A 370 -25.04 3.56 -13.21
C LEU A 370 -25.60 2.81 -14.42
N ARG A 371 -25.43 3.34 -15.63
CA ARG A 371 -25.90 2.65 -16.85
C ARG A 371 -25.28 1.26 -16.96
N ASP A 372 -26.11 0.28 -17.27
CA ASP A 372 -25.71 -1.12 -17.42
C ASP A 372 -25.03 -1.74 -16.16
N ALA A 373 -25.15 -1.10 -15.00
CA ALA A 373 -24.56 -1.60 -13.75
C ALA A 373 -25.36 -2.78 -13.17
N GLU A 374 -24.66 -3.70 -12.51
CA GLU A 374 -25.25 -4.87 -11.86
C GLU A 374 -25.44 -4.59 -10.36
N LEU A 375 -26.67 -4.26 -9.96
CA LEU A 375 -27.08 -4.02 -8.57
C LEU A 375 -27.96 -5.16 -8.04
N ILE A 376 -27.61 -6.40 -8.38
CA ILE A 376 -28.37 -7.60 -8.01
C ILE A 376 -28.29 -7.83 -6.50
N SER A 377 -29.41 -8.04 -5.82
CA SER A 377 -29.45 -8.38 -4.39
C SER A 377 -28.75 -7.37 -3.46
N VAL A 378 -28.63 -6.11 -3.87
CA VAL A 378 -28.02 -5.05 -3.04
C VAL A 378 -28.90 -4.67 -1.86
N THR A 379 -28.29 -4.11 -0.81
CA THR A 379 -29.01 -3.42 0.28
C THR A 379 -28.77 -1.92 0.18
N ALA A 380 -29.73 -1.17 -0.35
CA ALA A 380 -29.66 0.28 -0.60
C ALA A 380 -30.78 1.04 0.15
N ASP A 381 -31.09 0.59 1.38
CA ASP A 381 -32.05 1.26 2.25
C ASP A 381 -31.62 2.72 2.49
N GLN A 382 -32.53 3.67 2.32
CA GLN A 382 -32.30 5.12 2.48
C GLN A 382 -31.20 5.71 1.57
N ALA A 383 -30.83 5.01 0.48
CA ALA A 383 -29.88 5.55 -0.49
C ALA A 383 -30.52 6.66 -1.35
N ASP A 384 -29.73 7.66 -1.71
CA ASP A 384 -30.16 8.80 -2.54
C ASP A 384 -29.67 8.65 -3.98
N PHE A 385 -30.54 8.20 -4.88
CA PHE A 385 -30.34 8.11 -6.32
C PHE A 385 -30.88 9.33 -7.08
N THR A 386 -31.06 10.49 -6.42
CA THR A 386 -31.61 11.68 -7.07
C THR A 386 -30.84 12.04 -8.35
N GLY A 387 -31.53 12.09 -9.48
CA GLY A 387 -30.92 12.45 -10.76
C GLY A 387 -29.92 11.43 -11.33
N ALA A 388 -29.80 10.24 -10.72
CA ALA A 388 -28.91 9.20 -11.21
C ALA A 388 -29.35 8.67 -12.58
N ARG A 389 -28.38 8.33 -13.43
CA ARG A 389 -28.62 7.65 -14.71
C ARG A 389 -28.50 6.16 -14.50
N MET A 390 -29.57 5.41 -14.69
CA MET A 390 -29.67 3.98 -14.39
C MET A 390 -30.28 3.22 -15.58
N ASP A 391 -30.05 3.71 -16.81
CA ASP A 391 -30.54 3.07 -18.02
C ASP A 391 -30.00 1.63 -18.10
N ARG A 392 -30.88 0.65 -18.29
CA ARG A 392 -30.55 -0.80 -18.34
C ARG A 392 -29.81 -1.35 -17.12
N ALA A 393 -29.89 -0.68 -15.97
CA ALA A 393 -29.34 -1.21 -14.74
C ALA A 393 -30.13 -2.44 -14.25
N TYR A 394 -29.41 -3.42 -13.67
CA TYR A 394 -29.99 -4.65 -13.12
C TYR A 394 -30.15 -4.52 -11.61
N LEU A 395 -31.32 -4.08 -11.14
CA LEU A 395 -31.62 -3.83 -9.73
C LEU A 395 -32.39 -4.97 -9.05
N HIS A 396 -32.60 -6.09 -9.75
CA HIS A 396 -33.52 -7.13 -9.30
C HIS A 396 -33.10 -7.79 -7.99
N SER A 397 -34.08 -8.24 -7.21
CA SER A 397 -33.92 -8.86 -5.88
C SER A 397 -33.24 -7.96 -4.83
N GLY A 398 -33.02 -6.68 -5.13
CA GLY A 398 -32.43 -5.71 -4.20
C GLY A 398 -33.43 -5.15 -3.20
N ARG A 399 -32.91 -4.54 -2.13
CA ARG A 399 -33.69 -3.87 -1.09
C ARG A 399 -33.43 -2.37 -1.13
N TYR A 400 -34.48 -1.59 -1.29
CA TYR A 400 -34.44 -0.14 -1.53
C TYR A 400 -35.43 0.60 -0.63
N ARG A 401 -35.57 0.21 0.64
CA ARG A 401 -36.56 0.83 1.52
C ARG A 401 -36.23 2.30 1.74
N ASP A 402 -37.22 3.17 1.64
CA ASP A 402 -37.06 4.62 1.78
C ASP A 402 -35.98 5.23 0.86
N ALA A 403 -35.64 4.54 -0.24
CA ALA A 403 -34.67 5.04 -1.21
C ALA A 403 -35.26 6.17 -2.07
N VAL A 404 -34.42 7.12 -2.50
CA VAL A 404 -34.86 8.29 -3.26
C VAL A 404 -34.42 8.18 -4.72
N PHE A 405 -35.35 7.90 -5.62
CA PHE A 405 -35.13 7.86 -7.08
C PHE A 405 -35.61 9.14 -7.79
N ARG A 406 -35.74 10.24 -7.05
CA ARG A 406 -36.28 11.51 -7.58
C ARG A 406 -35.50 11.99 -8.80
N ARG A 407 -36.18 12.20 -9.94
CA ARG A 407 -35.59 12.57 -11.23
C ARG A 407 -34.51 11.61 -11.75
N ALA A 408 -34.45 10.38 -11.24
CA ALA A 408 -33.57 9.35 -11.78
C ALA A 408 -34.08 8.89 -13.16
N VAL A 409 -33.18 8.41 -14.00
CA VAL A 409 -33.50 7.84 -15.31
C VAL A 409 -33.32 6.33 -15.25
N LEU A 410 -34.41 5.58 -15.35
CA LEU A 410 -34.48 4.12 -15.18
C LEU A 410 -34.98 3.44 -16.47
N THR A 411 -34.61 3.99 -17.63
CA THR A 411 -35.07 3.46 -18.93
C THR A 411 -34.58 2.03 -19.12
N ASP A 412 -35.49 1.10 -19.40
CA ASP A 412 -35.22 -0.33 -19.57
C ASP A 412 -34.50 -1.01 -18.38
N ALA A 413 -34.56 -0.41 -17.18
CA ALA A 413 -34.00 -0.99 -15.97
C ALA A 413 -34.84 -2.19 -15.45
N ASP A 414 -34.24 -3.02 -14.60
CA ASP A 414 -34.87 -4.21 -14.04
C ASP A 414 -34.99 -4.15 -12.52
N LEU A 415 -36.20 -3.92 -12.01
CA LEU A 415 -36.55 -3.91 -10.58
C LEU A 415 -37.30 -5.18 -10.16
N SER A 416 -37.21 -6.27 -10.91
CA SER A 416 -37.95 -7.49 -10.59
C SER A 416 -37.58 -8.02 -9.19
N ASP A 417 -38.53 -8.52 -8.42
CA ASP A 417 -38.36 -9.02 -7.04
C ASP A 417 -37.74 -7.99 -6.05
N ALA A 418 -37.73 -6.70 -6.38
CA ALA A 418 -37.14 -5.68 -5.52
C ALA A 418 -38.10 -5.25 -4.39
N GLY A 419 -37.57 -5.04 -3.19
CA GLY A 419 -38.31 -4.48 -2.06
C GLY A 419 -38.21 -2.96 -2.04
N LEU A 420 -39.32 -2.25 -2.31
CA LEU A 420 -39.33 -0.80 -2.56
C LEU A 420 -40.15 0.02 -1.57
N ARG A 421 -40.50 -0.58 -0.42
CA ARG A 421 -41.32 0.09 0.60
C ARG A 421 -40.78 1.47 0.97
N GLY A 422 -41.60 2.51 0.73
CA GLY A 422 -41.26 3.90 1.04
C GLY A 422 -40.33 4.59 0.03
N ALA A 423 -39.92 3.90 -1.03
CA ALA A 423 -39.10 4.50 -2.08
C ALA A 423 -39.88 5.56 -2.87
N THR A 424 -39.19 6.61 -3.31
CA THR A 424 -39.81 7.75 -4.01
C THR A 424 -39.32 7.88 -5.44
N PHE A 425 -40.24 8.07 -6.39
CA PHE A 425 -39.97 8.15 -7.83
C PHE A 425 -40.39 9.49 -8.46
N GLU A 426 -40.48 10.55 -7.66
CA GLU A 426 -40.94 11.87 -8.13
C GLU A 426 -40.07 12.39 -9.30
N GLY A 427 -40.70 12.61 -10.46
CA GLY A 427 -40.04 13.05 -11.68
C GLY A 427 -39.11 12.02 -12.33
N ALA A 428 -39.07 10.78 -11.86
CA ALA A 428 -38.23 9.73 -12.43
C ALA A 428 -38.73 9.30 -13.81
N GLU A 429 -37.82 9.01 -14.74
CA GLU A 429 -38.13 8.43 -16.04
C GLU A 429 -38.09 6.90 -15.93
N VAL A 430 -39.21 6.20 -16.10
CA VAL A 430 -39.35 4.74 -15.88
C VAL A 430 -39.81 4.00 -17.15
N THR A 431 -39.44 4.52 -18.32
CA THR A 431 -39.82 3.94 -19.61
C THR A 431 -39.22 2.55 -19.77
N GLY A 432 -40.03 1.52 -20.07
CA GLY A 432 -39.52 0.15 -20.28
C GLY A 432 -39.05 -0.57 -19.01
N LEU A 433 -39.30 0.02 -17.83
CA LEU A 433 -38.97 -0.56 -16.53
C LEU A 433 -39.64 -1.93 -16.35
N LYS A 434 -38.84 -2.95 -16.01
CA LYS A 434 -39.36 -4.25 -15.57
C LYS A 434 -39.55 -4.22 -14.05
N GLN A 435 -40.68 -4.75 -13.60
CA GLN A 435 -41.12 -4.67 -12.20
C GLN A 435 -41.83 -5.96 -11.75
N ASP A 436 -41.48 -7.08 -12.37
CA ASP A 436 -42.14 -8.35 -12.09
C ASP A 436 -41.91 -8.70 -10.60
N PHE A 437 -43.00 -8.93 -9.84
CA PHE A 437 -42.94 -9.26 -8.41
C PHE A 437 -42.27 -8.21 -7.49
N ALA A 438 -42.15 -6.95 -7.93
CA ALA A 438 -41.69 -5.87 -7.06
C ALA A 438 -42.71 -5.58 -5.95
N GLU A 439 -42.23 -5.45 -4.70
CA GLU A 439 -43.08 -5.22 -3.52
C GLU A 439 -43.16 -3.72 -3.18
N ASP A 440 -44.38 -3.24 -2.87
CA ASP A 440 -44.65 -1.88 -2.36
C ASP A 440 -44.17 -0.72 -3.28
N ILE A 441 -44.18 -0.91 -4.60
CA ILE A 441 -43.75 0.12 -5.57
C ILE A 441 -44.83 1.20 -5.78
N ASP A 442 -44.48 2.47 -5.58
CA ASP A 442 -45.30 3.64 -5.92
C ASP A 442 -44.64 4.49 -7.02
N LEU A 443 -45.20 4.40 -8.23
CA LEU A 443 -44.74 5.15 -9.42
C LEU A 443 -45.60 6.38 -9.74
N SER A 444 -46.54 6.77 -8.87
CA SER A 444 -47.51 7.85 -9.14
C SER A 444 -46.88 9.21 -9.43
N GLY A 445 -45.65 9.45 -8.96
CA GLY A 445 -44.88 10.68 -9.20
C GLY A 445 -43.95 10.65 -10.42
N SER A 446 -43.88 9.55 -11.17
CA SER A 446 -42.94 9.42 -12.32
C SER A 446 -43.39 10.20 -13.57
N SER A 447 -42.44 10.58 -14.43
CA SER A 447 -42.66 11.50 -15.57
C SER A 447 -43.04 10.79 -16.88
N SER A 448 -42.76 9.49 -17.02
CA SER A 448 -43.02 8.71 -18.24
C SER A 448 -44.40 8.06 -18.23
N ARG A 449 -45.13 8.15 -19.36
CA ARG A 449 -46.38 7.41 -19.57
C ARG A 449 -46.06 5.92 -19.57
N LEU A 450 -46.45 5.20 -18.53
CA LEU A 450 -46.42 3.73 -18.47
C LEU A 450 -46.96 3.20 -19.81
N SER A 451 -46.17 2.35 -20.49
CA SER A 451 -46.58 1.76 -21.77
C SER A 451 -47.98 1.17 -21.61
N VAL A 452 -48.90 1.62 -22.47
CA VAL A 452 -50.35 1.37 -22.40
C VAL A 452 -50.66 -0.12 -22.32
N GLY A 453 -50.72 -0.63 -21.09
CA GLY A 453 -51.20 -1.96 -20.72
C GLY A 453 -51.95 -1.97 -19.39
N TRP A 454 -52.18 -0.78 -18.81
CA TRP A 454 -52.62 -0.60 -17.42
C TRP A 454 -53.92 0.19 -17.26
N LEU A 455 -54.76 0.26 -18.30
CA LEU A 455 -56.08 0.93 -18.22
C LEU A 455 -57.29 -0.02 -18.15
N VAL A 456 -57.12 -1.31 -17.82
CA VAL A 456 -58.25 -2.24 -17.67
C VAL A 456 -58.12 -3.17 -16.45
N PHE A 457 -57.68 -2.67 -15.30
CA PHE A 457 -57.62 -3.52 -14.09
C PHE A 457 -58.47 -3.07 -12.88
N PHE A 458 -59.34 -2.06 -13.01
CA PHE A 458 -60.24 -1.68 -11.91
C PHE A 458 -61.70 -1.38 -12.27
N GLY A 459 -62.21 -1.90 -13.38
CA GLY A 459 -63.64 -1.78 -13.67
C GLY A 459 -64.15 -2.90 -14.55
N ILE A 460 -65.07 -3.70 -13.99
CA ILE A 460 -65.85 -4.76 -14.67
C ILE A 460 -65.09 -6.09 -14.81
N ALA A 461 -64.95 -6.77 -13.67
CA ALA A 461 -65.15 -8.21 -13.64
C ALA A 461 -66.59 -8.47 -14.12
N GLY A 462 -66.75 -8.90 -15.38
CA GLY A 462 -68.09 -9.14 -15.92
C GLY A 462 -68.15 -9.23 -17.44
N LEU A 463 -67.78 -10.41 -17.94
CA LEU A 463 -68.30 -11.01 -19.18
C LEU A 463 -67.78 -10.52 -20.55
N LEU A 464 -67.42 -11.54 -21.34
CA LEU A 464 -67.42 -11.60 -22.82
C LEU A 464 -66.27 -10.92 -23.58
N GLY A 465 -65.25 -11.72 -23.91
CA GLY A 465 -64.21 -11.34 -24.87
C GLY A 465 -63.32 -12.47 -25.39
N LEU A 466 -63.77 -13.72 -25.35
CA LEU A 466 -63.15 -14.83 -26.09
C LEU A 466 -63.60 -14.70 -27.55
N TRP A 467 -62.71 -14.29 -28.48
CA TRP A 467 -62.52 -14.95 -29.80
C TRP A 467 -61.65 -14.26 -30.88
N ILE A 468 -61.00 -13.10 -30.66
CA ILE A 468 -60.28 -12.43 -31.79
C ILE A 468 -58.86 -11.96 -31.43
N VAL A 469 -57.98 -12.86 -30.96
CA VAL A 469 -56.50 -12.68 -31.03
C VAL A 469 -55.77 -14.03 -31.21
N ALA A 470 -56.34 -14.97 -31.98
CA ALA A 470 -55.72 -16.28 -32.23
C ALA A 470 -54.82 -16.35 -33.49
N GLY A 471 -54.64 -15.23 -34.22
CA GLY A 471 -54.01 -15.25 -35.54
C GLY A 471 -52.51 -14.88 -35.62
N LEU A 472 -51.95 -14.16 -34.63
CA LEU A 472 -50.63 -13.51 -34.79
C LEU A 472 -49.62 -13.77 -33.65
N THR A 473 -49.95 -14.55 -32.63
CA THR A 473 -49.08 -14.86 -31.48
C THR A 473 -48.30 -16.17 -31.60
N THR A 474 -48.57 -17.00 -32.61
CA THR A 474 -47.99 -18.36 -32.71
C THR A 474 -46.57 -18.41 -33.28
N ALA A 475 -46.05 -17.32 -33.85
CA ALA A 475 -44.69 -17.31 -34.44
C ALA A 475 -43.57 -16.88 -33.46
N ARG A 476 -43.86 -16.02 -32.46
CA ARG A 476 -42.84 -15.51 -31.50
C ARG A 476 -42.78 -16.26 -30.17
N VAL A 477 -43.87 -16.90 -29.74
CA VAL A 477 -43.91 -17.68 -28.49
C VAL A 477 -43.15 -19.01 -28.62
N ARG A 478 -43.05 -19.60 -29.82
CA ARG A 478 -42.25 -20.82 -30.05
C ARG A 478 -40.74 -20.65 -29.90
N ARG A 479 -40.18 -19.45 -30.13
CA ARG A 479 -38.73 -19.22 -29.95
C ARG A 479 -38.33 -18.97 -28.49
N ARG A 480 -39.22 -18.38 -27.67
CA ARG A 480 -38.95 -18.08 -26.25
C ARG A 480 -39.27 -19.23 -25.29
N ARG A 481 -40.18 -20.15 -25.66
CA ARG A 481 -40.37 -21.38 -24.88
C ARG A 481 -39.18 -22.32 -24.99
N VAL A 482 -38.61 -22.51 -26.18
CA VAL A 482 -37.44 -23.39 -26.36
C VAL A 482 -36.21 -22.87 -25.61
N ALA A 483 -35.96 -21.55 -25.59
CA ALA A 483 -34.83 -20.97 -24.85
C ALA A 483 -35.03 -20.99 -23.32
N ARG A 484 -36.26 -20.80 -22.82
CA ARG A 484 -36.59 -20.90 -21.38
C ARG A 484 -36.65 -22.35 -20.90
N GLU A 485 -37.12 -23.28 -21.72
CA GLU A 485 -37.09 -24.72 -21.43
C GLU A 485 -35.64 -25.23 -21.44
N GLN A 486 -34.78 -24.80 -22.36
CA GLN A 486 -33.36 -25.16 -22.35
C GLN A 486 -32.58 -24.56 -21.17
N ALA A 487 -32.84 -23.30 -20.79
CA ALA A 487 -32.21 -22.69 -19.62
C ALA A 487 -32.71 -23.30 -18.30
N ALA A 488 -34.00 -23.63 -18.20
CA ALA A 488 -34.56 -24.33 -17.05
C ALA A 488 -34.04 -25.78 -16.97
N GLU A 489 -33.93 -26.49 -18.09
CA GLU A 489 -33.31 -27.82 -18.15
C GLU A 489 -31.82 -27.77 -17.80
N GLN A 490 -31.07 -26.75 -18.24
CA GLN A 490 -29.66 -26.58 -17.87
C GLN A 490 -29.47 -26.25 -16.38
N ALA A 491 -30.33 -25.40 -15.81
CA ALA A 491 -30.30 -25.06 -14.39
C ALA A 491 -30.66 -26.28 -13.51
N VAL A 492 -31.67 -27.06 -13.91
CA VAL A 492 -32.02 -28.32 -13.23
C VAL A 492 -30.88 -29.34 -13.36
N ARG A 493 -30.30 -29.52 -14.56
CA ARG A 493 -29.16 -30.42 -14.77
C ARG A 493 -27.92 -30.00 -13.97
N PHE A 494 -27.63 -28.71 -13.88
CA PHE A 494 -26.52 -28.21 -13.07
C PHE A 494 -26.79 -28.39 -11.58
N ALA A 495 -28.00 -28.13 -11.11
CA ALA A 495 -28.37 -28.37 -9.72
C ALA A 495 -28.29 -29.86 -9.33
N ASP A 496 -28.75 -30.75 -10.21
CA ASP A 496 -28.66 -32.20 -10.01
C ASP A 496 -27.20 -32.69 -10.07
N ALA A 497 -26.41 -32.18 -11.02
CA ALA A 497 -24.98 -32.49 -11.11
C ALA A 497 -24.18 -31.96 -9.92
N ARG A 498 -24.51 -30.77 -9.41
CA ARG A 498 -23.88 -30.17 -8.23
C ARG A 498 -24.18 -30.99 -6.98
N ARG A 499 -25.43 -31.42 -6.78
CA ARG A 499 -25.79 -32.34 -5.69
C ARG A 499 -25.02 -33.66 -5.78
N ALA A 500 -24.87 -34.21 -6.99
CA ALA A 500 -24.05 -35.41 -7.18
C ALA A 500 -22.58 -35.20 -6.82
N GLN A 501 -22.00 -34.02 -7.10
CA GLN A 501 -20.64 -33.70 -6.68
C GLN A 501 -20.53 -33.39 -5.17
N GLU A 502 -21.53 -32.76 -4.56
CA GLU A 502 -21.63 -32.59 -3.10
C GLU A 502 -21.64 -33.95 -2.39
N GLU A 503 -22.39 -34.92 -2.90
CA GLU A 503 -22.36 -36.30 -2.40
C GLU A 503 -20.99 -36.96 -2.63
N ASN A 504 -20.34 -36.74 -3.77
CA ASN A 504 -19.02 -37.30 -4.06
C ASN A 504 -17.94 -36.75 -3.11
N VAL A 505 -17.95 -35.45 -2.83
CA VAL A 505 -17.03 -34.81 -1.88
C VAL A 505 -17.31 -35.28 -0.47
N THR A 506 -18.58 -35.37 -0.07
CA THR A 506 -18.99 -35.87 1.25
C THR A 506 -18.54 -37.33 1.44
N ARG A 507 -18.77 -38.18 0.43
CA ARG A 507 -18.36 -39.59 0.45
C ARG A 507 -16.84 -39.75 0.48
N LEU A 508 -16.09 -38.90 -0.22
CA LEU A 508 -14.63 -38.87 -0.09
C LEU A 508 -14.20 -38.52 1.35
N GLY A 509 -14.88 -37.57 1.99
CA GLY A 509 -14.67 -37.25 3.40
C GLY A 509 -14.96 -38.44 4.33
N GLU A 510 -16.07 -39.14 4.12
CA GLU A 510 -16.42 -40.36 4.86
C GLU A 510 -15.43 -41.51 4.61
N GLU A 511 -14.94 -41.67 3.38
CA GLU A 511 -13.89 -42.64 3.02
C GLU A 511 -12.56 -42.33 3.74
N ILE A 512 -12.21 -41.04 3.88
CA ILE A 512 -11.05 -40.57 4.64
C ILE A 512 -11.23 -40.85 6.14
N ASP A 513 -12.40 -40.54 6.70
CA ASP A 513 -12.70 -40.69 8.13
C ASP A 513 -12.86 -42.16 8.55
N GLY A 514 -13.29 -43.04 7.63
CA GLY A 514 -13.46 -44.49 7.85
C GLY A 514 -12.15 -45.28 7.87
N LEU A 515 -11.02 -44.68 7.45
CA LEU A 515 -9.70 -45.30 7.50
C LEU A 515 -9.03 -45.01 8.86
N THR A 516 -9.37 -45.82 9.86
CA THR A 516 -8.91 -45.64 11.25
C THR A 516 -7.42 -45.95 11.49
N ASP A 517 -6.68 -46.44 10.50
CA ASP A 517 -5.26 -46.73 10.62
C ASP A 517 -4.44 -45.96 9.57
N ARG A 518 -3.82 -44.85 9.99
CA ARG A 518 -2.98 -43.97 9.15
C ARG A 518 -1.56 -44.53 8.93
N THR A 519 -1.36 -45.83 9.06
CA THR A 519 -0.03 -46.47 9.05
C THR A 519 0.36 -47.15 7.73
N GLY A 520 -0.49 -47.06 6.69
CA GLY A 520 -0.19 -47.55 5.33
C GLY A 520 0.50 -46.53 4.42
N ASP A 521 1.05 -47.02 3.31
CA ASP A 521 1.81 -46.31 2.25
C ASP A 521 0.94 -45.38 1.38
N VAL A 522 0.02 -44.65 2.03
CA VAL A 522 -0.92 -43.70 1.42
C VAL A 522 -0.36 -42.29 1.57
N ASP A 523 -0.30 -41.55 0.46
CA ASP A 523 0.12 -40.15 0.46
C ASP A 523 -0.99 -39.26 1.03
N TRP A 524 -1.03 -39.15 2.35
CA TRP A 524 -2.06 -38.43 3.10
C TRP A 524 -2.09 -36.94 2.81
N ASN A 525 -0.95 -36.33 2.46
CA ASN A 525 -0.91 -34.91 2.09
C ASN A 525 -1.64 -34.71 0.76
N ALA A 526 -1.36 -35.55 -0.24
CA ALA A 526 -2.07 -35.49 -1.52
C ALA A 526 -3.58 -35.78 -1.41
N VAL A 527 -3.99 -36.60 -0.44
CA VAL A 527 -5.42 -36.89 -0.17
C VAL A 527 -6.12 -35.69 0.46
N LEU A 528 -5.52 -35.07 1.49
CA LEU A 528 -6.10 -33.91 2.17
C LEU A 528 -6.10 -32.67 1.27
N ASP A 529 -5.02 -32.42 0.53
CA ASP A 529 -4.95 -31.32 -0.44
C ASP A 529 -6.00 -31.46 -1.54
N ALA A 530 -6.22 -32.69 -2.03
CA ALA A 530 -7.27 -32.95 -3.02
C ALA A 530 -8.68 -32.78 -2.42
N TYR A 531 -8.88 -33.12 -1.15
CA TYR A 531 -10.17 -32.96 -0.47
C TYR A 531 -10.51 -31.48 -0.26
N ASP A 532 -9.55 -30.67 0.20
CA ASP A 532 -9.75 -29.23 0.39
C ASP A 532 -9.89 -28.50 -0.95
N ALA A 533 -9.09 -28.86 -1.96
CA ALA A 533 -9.26 -28.35 -3.33
C ALA A 533 -10.62 -28.72 -3.92
N ALA A 534 -11.16 -29.91 -3.63
CA ALA A 534 -12.49 -30.31 -4.10
C ALA A 534 -13.61 -29.48 -3.43
N LYS A 535 -13.48 -29.14 -2.15
CA LYS A 535 -14.43 -28.25 -1.45
C LYS A 535 -14.39 -26.83 -2.00
N GLU A 536 -13.20 -26.31 -2.25
CA GLU A 536 -13.03 -24.96 -2.78
C GLU A 536 -13.52 -24.84 -4.23
N ALA A 537 -13.20 -25.84 -5.08
CA ALA A 537 -13.70 -25.93 -6.44
C ALA A 537 -15.23 -26.07 -6.46
N LEU A 538 -15.82 -26.86 -5.55
CA LEU A 538 -17.27 -27.02 -5.45
C LEU A 538 -17.96 -25.74 -4.94
N ALA A 539 -17.34 -25.00 -4.02
CA ALA A 539 -17.84 -23.72 -3.55
C ALA A 539 -17.81 -22.62 -4.63
N SER A 540 -16.86 -22.70 -5.56
CA SER A 540 -16.66 -21.74 -6.65
C SER A 540 -17.22 -22.18 -8.00
N ALA A 541 -17.91 -23.32 -8.09
CA ALA A 541 -18.49 -23.84 -9.34
C ALA A 541 -19.76 -23.09 -9.76
N HIS A 542 -19.77 -22.58 -11.01
CA HIS A 542 -20.86 -21.85 -11.64
C HIS A 542 -21.36 -22.49 -12.94
N ASP A 543 -20.62 -23.45 -13.52
CA ASP A 543 -21.06 -24.20 -14.71
C ASP A 543 -20.69 -25.71 -14.70
N MET A 544 -21.12 -26.45 -15.72
CA MET A 544 -20.87 -27.90 -15.83
C MET A 544 -19.39 -28.27 -16.01
N SER A 545 -18.56 -27.35 -16.52
CA SER A 545 -17.11 -27.54 -16.63
C SER A 545 -16.49 -27.55 -15.25
N ASP A 546 -16.87 -26.60 -14.40
CA ASP A 546 -16.39 -26.51 -13.01
C ASP A 546 -16.73 -27.79 -12.21
N LEU A 547 -17.94 -28.34 -12.41
CA LEU A 547 -18.34 -29.60 -11.76
C LEU A 547 -17.55 -30.81 -12.27
N THR A 548 -17.09 -30.78 -13.53
CA THR A 548 -16.21 -31.81 -14.09
C THR A 548 -14.80 -31.72 -13.50
N ASP A 549 -14.35 -30.50 -13.18
CA ASP A 549 -13.09 -30.27 -12.47
C ASP A 549 -13.17 -30.78 -11.02
N VAL A 550 -14.28 -30.54 -10.32
CA VAL A 550 -14.55 -31.13 -8.99
C VAL A 550 -14.47 -32.67 -9.05
N GLU A 551 -15.11 -33.29 -10.03
CA GLU A 551 -15.07 -34.75 -10.21
C GLU A 551 -13.63 -35.25 -10.46
N THR A 552 -12.86 -34.52 -11.26
CA THR A 552 -11.47 -34.84 -11.57
C THR A 552 -10.57 -34.75 -10.34
N ILE A 553 -10.80 -33.75 -9.48
CA ILE A 553 -10.09 -33.56 -8.21
C ILE A 553 -10.46 -34.68 -7.23
N VAL A 554 -11.75 -35.00 -7.07
CA VAL A 554 -12.21 -36.11 -6.23
C VAL A 554 -11.63 -37.45 -6.71
N ALA A 555 -11.58 -37.69 -8.03
CA ALA A 555 -10.96 -38.89 -8.59
C ALA A 555 -9.43 -38.93 -8.41
N ARG A 556 -8.77 -37.78 -8.27
CA ARG A 556 -7.34 -37.70 -7.91
C ARG A 556 -7.14 -38.07 -6.44
N GLY A 557 -7.99 -37.55 -5.55
CA GLY A 557 -8.00 -37.91 -4.12
C GLY A 557 -8.23 -39.41 -3.90
N ARG A 558 -9.24 -40.01 -4.57
CA ARG A 558 -9.47 -41.47 -4.52
C ARG A 558 -8.31 -42.29 -5.06
N ARG A 559 -7.65 -41.83 -6.14
CA ARG A 559 -6.46 -42.51 -6.67
C ARG A 559 -5.29 -42.47 -5.68
N ALA A 560 -5.11 -41.36 -4.96
CA ALA A 560 -4.12 -41.26 -3.90
C ALA A 560 -4.44 -42.21 -2.72
N LEU A 561 -5.72 -42.40 -2.38
CA LEU A 561 -6.16 -43.41 -1.40
C LEU A 561 -5.85 -44.86 -1.83
N THR A 562 -5.87 -45.16 -3.13
CA THR A 562 -5.64 -46.53 -3.65
C THR A 562 -4.19 -46.86 -4.02
N ARG A 563 -3.29 -45.88 -4.12
CA ARG A 563 -1.91 -46.10 -4.59
C ARG A 563 -1.00 -46.82 -3.59
N GLY A 564 -1.46 -47.04 -2.36
CA GLY A 564 -0.75 -47.80 -1.32
C GLY A 564 -1.36 -49.16 -1.00
N ARG A 565 -2.18 -49.75 -1.89
CA ARG A 565 -2.86 -51.05 -1.69
C ARG A 565 -2.22 -52.19 -2.45
#